data_AF-A0A497TWQ5-F1
#
_entry.id   AF-A0A497TWQ5-F1
#
_cell.length_a   1.000
_cell.length_b   1.000
_cell.length_c   1.000
_cell.angle_alpha   90.00
_cell.angle_beta   90.00
_cell.angle_gamma   90.00
#
_symmetry.space_group_name_H-M   'P 1'
#
loop_
_entity.id
_entity.type
_entity.pdbx_description
1 polymer ?
#
loop_
_entity_poly.entity_id
_entity_poly.type
_entity_poly.pdbx_seq_one_letter_code
_entity_poly.pdbx_strand_id
1 'polypeptide(L)'
;MKTNKEIEVPAIHPADCPPLSTNCSDDPLMRYLKTLSYSGRAEWLKKYGDAICKYDLYGCIENSHAICSTKFEDMAREHGDNRTTGIVFYSLSWKDLEDFIKNQNLHCYSGYIAFDLEGGIAKPRRADYTQDESVYSVPLFEGIKKVHGNINTIYFTRAIVPFKEKQGIVIREGVIFKVEDAFGKHFYYDISDDPAKKDK
;
A
#
# COMPACT_ATOMS: atom_id res chain seq x y z
N MET A 1 -14.94 -28.29 37.12
CA MET A 1 -14.34 -28.30 35.77
C MET A 1 -15.06 -27.24 34.94
N LYS A 2 -14.36 -26.19 34.49
CA LYS A 2 -14.93 -25.17 33.60
C LYS A 2 -14.75 -25.65 32.17
N THR A 3 -15.84 -25.79 31.44
CA THR A 3 -15.86 -26.16 30.03
C THR A 3 -15.26 -25.04 29.19
N ASN A 4 -14.27 -25.39 28.37
CA ASN A 4 -13.73 -24.51 27.35
C ASN A 4 -14.85 -24.19 26.35
N LYS A 5 -15.29 -22.93 26.31
CA LYS A 5 -16.02 -22.41 25.15
C LYS A 5 -15.02 -22.33 24.02
N GLU A 6 -15.15 -23.22 23.04
CA GLU A 6 -14.56 -23.01 21.72
C GLU A 6 -15.06 -21.66 21.22
N ILE A 7 -14.13 -20.74 21.02
CA ILE A 7 -14.39 -19.48 20.35
C ILE A 7 -14.51 -19.86 18.87
N GLU A 8 -15.72 -19.86 18.34
CA GLU A 8 -15.93 -19.90 16.89
C GLU A 8 -15.20 -18.71 16.27
N VAL A 9 -14.12 -19.01 15.56
CA VAL A 9 -13.46 -18.04 14.68
C VAL A 9 -14.41 -17.86 13.50
N PRO A 10 -14.97 -16.66 13.27
CA PRO A 10 -15.86 -16.44 12.15
C PRO A 10 -15.16 -16.82 10.84
N ALA A 11 -15.86 -17.56 9.99
CA ALA A 11 -15.37 -17.91 8.66
C ALA A 11 -15.03 -16.63 7.88
N ILE A 12 -13.80 -16.55 7.39
CA ILE A 12 -13.32 -15.46 6.54
C ILE A 12 -14.20 -15.44 5.29
N HIS A 13 -14.98 -14.37 5.10
CA HIS A 13 -15.77 -14.19 3.87
C HIS A 13 -14.82 -13.91 2.70
N PRO A 14 -14.79 -14.75 1.64
CA PRO A 14 -13.93 -14.55 0.47
C PRO A 14 -14.29 -13.30 -0.37
N ALA A 15 -15.35 -12.58 0.00
CA ALA A 15 -15.88 -11.44 -0.75
C ALA A 15 -15.14 -10.11 -0.51
N ASP A 16 -14.27 -10.05 0.50
CA ASP A 16 -13.58 -8.81 0.91
C ASP A 16 -12.15 -8.69 0.36
N CYS A 17 -11.67 -9.69 -0.36
CA CYS A 17 -10.40 -9.62 -1.07
C CYS A 17 -10.68 -9.23 -2.53
N PRO A 18 -10.00 -8.23 -3.10
CA PRO A 18 -10.13 -7.94 -4.51
C PRO A 18 -9.80 -9.22 -5.29
N PRO A 19 -10.59 -9.58 -6.33
CA PRO A 19 -10.23 -10.69 -7.18
C PRO A 19 -8.83 -10.40 -7.74
N LEU A 20 -7.87 -11.26 -7.41
CA LEU A 20 -6.55 -11.22 -8.02
C LEU A 20 -6.76 -11.29 -9.53
N SER A 21 -6.60 -10.18 -10.23
CA SER A 21 -6.64 -10.13 -11.69
C SER A 21 -5.64 -11.18 -12.20
N THR A 22 -6.16 -12.23 -12.83
CA THR A 22 -5.43 -13.45 -13.17
C THR A 22 -4.37 -13.24 -14.25
N ASN A 23 -4.30 -12.08 -14.90
CA ASN A 23 -3.31 -11.79 -15.94
C ASN A 23 -1.99 -11.18 -15.42
N CYS A 24 -1.95 -10.67 -14.18
CA CYS A 24 -0.76 -9.97 -13.68
C CYS A 24 0.35 -10.91 -13.18
N SER A 25 -0.02 -12.11 -12.71
CA SER A 25 0.95 -13.12 -12.26
C SER A 25 1.72 -13.75 -13.43
N ASP A 26 1.13 -13.71 -14.63
CA ASP A 26 1.69 -14.29 -15.86
C ASP A 26 2.38 -13.25 -16.75
N ASP A 27 2.24 -11.96 -16.46
CA ASP A 27 2.96 -10.90 -17.20
C ASP A 27 4.49 -11.01 -16.98
N PRO A 28 5.31 -11.11 -18.05
CA PRO A 28 6.76 -11.27 -17.93
C PRO A 28 7.47 -10.12 -17.22
N LEU A 29 6.99 -8.88 -17.36
CA LEU A 29 7.58 -7.71 -16.70
C LEU A 29 7.27 -7.73 -15.20
N MET A 30 6.05 -8.07 -14.82
CA MET A 30 5.66 -8.23 -13.41
C MET A 30 6.36 -9.43 -12.75
N ARG A 31 6.50 -10.55 -13.46
CA ARG A 31 7.31 -11.70 -12.99
C ARG A 31 8.75 -11.28 -12.77
N TYR A 32 9.35 -10.55 -13.70
CA TYR A 32 10.71 -10.05 -13.53
C TYR A 32 10.82 -9.09 -12.34
N LEU A 33 9.93 -8.09 -12.23
CA LEU A 33 9.89 -7.16 -11.09
C LEU A 33 9.87 -7.89 -9.74
N LYS A 34 9.05 -8.95 -9.63
CA LYS A 34 8.95 -9.77 -8.40
C LYS A 34 10.23 -10.53 -8.06
N THR A 35 11.08 -10.84 -9.05
CA THR A 35 12.40 -11.47 -8.83
C THR A 35 13.49 -10.49 -8.43
N LEU A 36 13.30 -9.19 -8.65
CA LEU A 36 14.27 -8.17 -8.29
C LEU A 36 14.32 -7.95 -6.77
N SER A 37 15.52 -7.63 -6.27
CA SER A 37 15.67 -7.07 -4.92
C SER A 37 14.93 -5.75 -4.81
N TYR A 38 14.58 -5.30 -3.60
CA TYR A 38 13.93 -4.00 -3.41
C TYR A 38 14.66 -2.82 -4.05
N SER A 39 15.99 -2.76 -3.94
CA SER A 39 16.79 -1.76 -4.66
C SER A 39 16.66 -1.90 -6.17
N GLY A 40 16.64 -3.14 -6.68
CA GLY A 40 16.39 -3.44 -8.09
C GLY A 40 14.98 -3.10 -8.53
N ARG A 41 13.96 -3.23 -7.66
CA ARG A 41 12.57 -2.79 -7.92
C ARG A 41 12.52 -1.26 -8.02
N ALA A 42 13.21 -0.53 -7.13
CA ALA A 42 13.31 0.92 -7.21
C ALA A 42 13.99 1.40 -8.49
N GLU A 43 15.12 0.77 -8.87
CA GLU A 43 15.79 1.04 -10.14
C GLU A 43 14.94 0.66 -11.35
N TRP A 44 14.20 -0.46 -11.26
CA TRP A 44 13.30 -0.91 -12.31
C TRP A 44 12.13 0.04 -12.49
N LEU A 45 11.48 0.51 -11.41
CA LEU A 45 10.42 1.51 -11.49
C LEU A 45 10.93 2.82 -12.11
N LYS A 46 12.13 3.27 -11.72
CA LYS A 46 12.77 4.45 -12.34
C LYS A 46 13.03 4.26 -13.84
N LYS A 47 13.39 3.04 -14.26
CA LYS A 47 13.77 2.74 -15.65
C LYS A 47 12.59 2.37 -16.55
N TYR A 48 11.56 1.71 -16.01
CA TYR A 48 10.44 1.11 -16.73
C TYR A 48 9.08 1.61 -16.27
N GLY A 49 9.00 2.59 -15.37
CA GLY A 49 7.71 3.15 -14.99
C GLY A 49 6.92 3.63 -16.21
N ASP A 50 7.61 4.28 -17.15
CA ASP A 50 7.05 4.71 -18.45
C ASP A 50 6.33 3.56 -19.19
N ALA A 51 6.87 2.34 -19.09
CA ALA A 51 6.32 1.12 -19.64
C ALA A 51 5.11 0.63 -18.83
N ILE A 52 5.12 0.69 -17.50
CA ILE A 52 3.97 0.32 -16.64
C ILE A 52 2.72 1.09 -17.06
N CYS A 53 2.89 2.37 -17.34
CA CYS A 53 1.78 3.22 -17.76
C CYS A 53 1.42 3.13 -19.25
N LYS A 54 2.38 2.79 -20.12
CA LYS A 54 2.16 2.57 -21.56
C LYS A 54 1.58 1.19 -21.87
N TYR A 55 1.79 0.19 -21.01
CA TYR A 55 1.34 -1.19 -21.18
C TYR A 55 0.16 -1.57 -20.27
N ASP A 56 -0.56 -0.58 -19.72
CA ASP A 56 -1.73 -0.80 -18.85
C ASP A 56 -1.49 -1.71 -17.63
N LEU A 57 -0.26 -1.72 -17.08
CA LEU A 57 0.10 -2.52 -15.91
C LEU A 57 -0.37 -1.89 -14.57
N TYR A 58 -1.22 -0.87 -14.62
CA TYR A 58 -1.84 -0.20 -13.47
C TYR A 58 -2.58 -1.16 -12.54
N GLY A 59 -3.32 -2.10 -13.11
CA GLY A 59 -4.00 -3.14 -12.34
C GLY A 59 -3.00 -4.08 -11.66
N CYS A 60 -1.79 -4.23 -12.20
CA CYS A 60 -0.79 -5.12 -11.63
C CYS A 60 -0.02 -4.49 -10.47
N ILE A 61 0.28 -3.19 -10.54
CA ILE A 61 0.88 -2.48 -9.41
C ILE A 61 -0.13 -2.25 -8.29
N GLU A 62 -1.39 -1.95 -8.60
CA GLU A 62 -2.44 -1.85 -7.57
C GLU A 62 -2.64 -3.21 -6.88
N ASN A 63 -2.81 -4.28 -7.65
CA ASN A 63 -3.08 -5.61 -7.13
C ASN A 63 -1.91 -6.22 -6.33
N SER A 64 -0.66 -5.80 -6.57
CA SER A 64 0.46 -6.26 -5.73
C SER A 64 0.44 -5.66 -4.32
N HIS A 65 -0.25 -4.54 -4.13
CA HIS A 65 -0.34 -3.87 -2.82
C HIS A 65 -1.69 -4.08 -2.15
N ALA A 66 -2.69 -4.52 -2.91
CA ALA A 66 -4.03 -4.75 -2.42
C ALA A 66 -4.05 -5.90 -1.40
N ILE A 67 -4.64 -5.64 -0.25
CA ILE A 67 -4.79 -6.60 0.84
C ILE A 67 -6.24 -6.69 1.29
N CYS A 68 -6.60 -7.79 1.96
CA CYS A 68 -7.93 -7.94 2.53
C CYS A 68 -8.09 -7.06 3.78
N SER A 69 -9.31 -6.59 4.05
CA SER A 69 -9.64 -5.74 5.21
C SER A 69 -9.20 -6.35 6.54
N THR A 70 -9.39 -7.65 6.73
CA THR A 70 -8.95 -8.38 7.94
C THR A 70 -7.44 -8.31 8.13
N LYS A 71 -6.67 -8.53 7.06
CA LYS A 71 -5.20 -8.43 7.10
C LYS A 71 -4.75 -7.00 7.42
N PHE A 72 -5.43 -6.00 6.86
CA PHE A 72 -5.21 -4.60 7.18
C PHE A 72 -5.43 -4.33 8.67
N GLU A 73 -6.57 -4.76 9.21
CA GLU A 73 -6.92 -4.57 10.62
C GLU A 73 -5.94 -5.27 11.56
N ASP A 74 -5.54 -6.50 11.25
CA ASP A 74 -4.56 -7.25 12.04
C ASP A 74 -3.24 -6.47 12.15
N MET A 75 -2.68 -6.06 11.00
CA MET A 75 -1.43 -5.29 10.96
C MET A 75 -1.55 -3.94 11.67
N ALA A 76 -2.69 -3.24 11.50
CA ALA A 76 -2.92 -1.97 12.16
C ALA A 76 -3.01 -2.14 13.68
N ARG A 77 -3.73 -3.14 14.18
CA ARG A 77 -3.95 -3.37 15.63
C ARG A 77 -2.71 -3.88 16.37
N GLU A 78 -1.76 -4.47 15.66
CA GLU A 78 -0.46 -4.82 16.23
C GLU A 78 0.36 -3.58 16.62
N HIS A 79 0.10 -2.42 16.02
CA HIS A 79 0.79 -1.18 16.35
C HIS A 79 0.37 -0.62 17.71
N GLY A 80 1.33 -0.10 18.48
CA GLY A 80 1.12 0.40 19.85
C GLY A 80 0.02 1.45 19.96
N ASP A 81 -0.03 2.40 19.01
CA ASP A 81 -1.03 3.47 18.96
C ASP A 81 -2.47 2.97 18.71
N ASN A 82 -2.64 1.76 18.17
CA ASN A 82 -3.93 1.22 17.73
C ASN A 82 -4.45 0.08 18.62
N ARG A 83 -3.60 -0.45 19.51
CA ARG A 83 -3.88 -1.69 20.26
C ARG A 83 -5.05 -1.58 21.24
N THR A 84 -5.32 -0.40 21.79
CA THR A 84 -6.26 -0.21 22.91
C THR A 84 -7.42 0.72 22.62
N THR A 85 -7.29 1.65 21.67
CA THR A 85 -8.22 2.77 21.44
C THR A 85 -9.01 2.65 20.12
N GLY A 86 -8.74 1.62 19.32
CA GLY A 86 -9.21 1.52 17.94
C GLY A 86 -8.13 1.98 16.95
N ILE A 87 -8.36 1.76 15.65
CA ILE A 87 -7.39 2.14 14.61
C ILE A 87 -7.43 3.66 14.42
N VAL A 88 -6.31 4.32 14.64
CA VAL A 88 -6.13 5.75 14.42
C VAL A 88 -5.89 5.99 12.93
N PHE A 89 -6.69 6.88 12.34
CA PHE A 89 -6.57 7.25 10.94
C PHE A 89 -6.13 8.70 10.77
N TYR A 90 -5.28 8.91 9.76
CA TYR A 90 -4.84 10.22 9.29
C TYR A 90 -5.37 10.41 7.88
N SER A 91 -6.20 11.43 7.67
CA SER A 91 -6.88 11.63 6.40
C SER A 91 -6.11 12.55 5.46
N LEU A 92 -6.25 12.30 4.16
CA LEU A 92 -5.81 13.16 3.06
C LEU A 92 -6.87 13.09 1.96
N SER A 93 -7.34 14.23 1.46
CA SER A 93 -8.24 14.22 0.31
C SER A 93 -7.49 13.76 -0.94
N TRP A 94 -8.14 13.00 -1.81
CA TRP A 94 -7.51 12.56 -3.06
C TRP A 94 -7.08 13.74 -3.92
N LYS A 95 -7.89 14.81 -3.92
CA LYS A 95 -7.60 16.07 -4.59
C LYS A 95 -6.29 16.69 -4.11
N ASP A 96 -6.04 16.72 -2.80
CA ASP A 96 -4.81 17.29 -2.25
C ASP A 96 -3.58 16.48 -2.65
N LEU A 97 -3.70 15.15 -2.77
CA LEU A 97 -2.63 14.31 -3.30
C LEU A 97 -2.35 14.62 -4.78
N GLU A 98 -3.39 14.76 -5.60
CA GLU A 98 -3.26 15.10 -7.02
C GLU A 98 -2.63 16.48 -7.22
N ASP A 99 -3.12 17.48 -6.49
CA ASP A 99 -2.60 18.83 -6.51
C ASP A 99 -1.13 18.84 -6.05
N PHE A 100 -0.79 18.05 -5.03
CA PHE A 100 0.60 17.87 -4.59
C PHE A 100 1.49 17.27 -5.71
N ILE A 101 1.09 16.15 -6.32
CA ILE A 101 1.84 15.48 -7.40
C ILE A 101 2.09 16.46 -8.55
N LYS A 102 1.05 17.19 -8.97
CA LYS A 102 1.11 18.17 -10.04
C LYS A 102 2.02 19.35 -9.70
N ASN A 103 1.86 19.93 -8.52
CA ASN A 103 2.61 21.12 -8.10
C ASN A 103 4.10 20.83 -7.88
N GLN A 104 4.43 19.61 -7.46
CA GLN A 104 5.82 19.17 -7.30
C GLN A 104 6.46 18.71 -8.61
N ASN A 105 5.71 18.75 -9.73
CA ASN A 105 6.11 18.22 -11.03
C ASN A 105 6.71 16.80 -10.91
N LEU A 106 6.09 15.97 -10.07
CA LEU A 106 6.50 14.59 -9.91
C LEU A 106 6.06 13.83 -11.15
N HIS A 107 7.02 13.53 -12.03
CA HIS A 107 6.77 12.60 -13.11
C HIS A 107 6.32 11.27 -12.54
N CYS A 108 5.33 10.65 -13.19
CA CYS A 108 4.67 9.44 -12.70
C CYS A 108 5.64 8.31 -12.31
N TYR A 109 6.89 8.30 -12.75
CA TYR A 109 7.79 7.13 -12.69
C TYR A 109 9.02 7.27 -11.79
N SER A 110 9.26 8.46 -11.26
CA SER A 110 10.45 8.72 -10.45
C SER A 110 10.15 9.37 -9.11
N GLY A 111 8.88 9.69 -8.85
CA GLY A 111 8.44 10.28 -7.60
C GLY A 111 8.11 9.22 -6.57
N TYR A 112 8.68 9.39 -5.38
CA TYR A 112 8.18 8.77 -4.17
C TYR A 112 7.52 9.84 -3.30
N ILE A 113 6.46 9.44 -2.61
CA ILE A 113 5.73 10.29 -1.67
C ILE A 113 5.81 9.62 -0.31
N ALA A 114 6.20 10.40 0.69
CA ALA A 114 6.06 10.03 2.10
C ALA A 114 4.98 10.91 2.72
N PHE A 115 4.50 10.51 3.90
CA PHE A 115 3.42 11.21 4.60
C PHE A 115 3.82 11.52 6.03
N ASP A 116 3.79 12.80 6.38
CA ASP A 116 3.91 13.22 7.77
C ASP A 116 2.52 13.12 8.42
N LEU A 117 2.41 12.28 9.45
CA LEU A 117 1.15 11.95 10.12
C LEU A 117 1.04 12.74 11.42
N GLU A 118 0.20 13.79 11.44
CA GLU A 118 0.06 14.69 12.58
C GLU A 118 -1.36 15.24 12.68
N GLY A 119 -1.91 15.31 13.90
CA GLY A 119 -3.20 15.98 14.16
C GLY A 119 -4.39 15.36 13.40
N GLY A 120 -4.34 14.06 13.12
CA GLY A 120 -5.39 13.36 12.36
C GLY A 120 -5.36 13.62 10.84
N ILE A 121 -4.32 14.29 10.34
CA ILE A 121 -4.14 14.61 8.92
C ILE A 121 -2.83 13.99 8.44
N ALA A 122 -2.83 13.49 7.20
CA ALA A 122 -1.63 13.08 6.50
C ALA A 122 -1.20 14.19 5.54
N LYS A 123 0.05 14.66 5.65
CA LYS A 123 0.61 15.68 4.75
C LYS A 123 1.58 15.03 3.77
N PRO A 124 1.32 15.09 2.44
CA PRO A 124 2.24 14.53 1.47
C PRO A 124 3.52 15.36 1.40
N ARG A 125 4.66 14.68 1.27
CA ARG A 125 5.94 15.31 0.95
C ARG A 125 6.71 14.49 -0.07
N ARG A 126 7.57 15.19 -0.81
CA ARG A 126 8.45 14.55 -1.77
C ARG A 126 9.47 13.74 -0.99
N ALA A 127 9.63 12.50 -1.37
CA ALA A 127 10.66 11.64 -0.85
C ALA A 127 11.50 11.11 -2.01
N ASP A 128 12.74 10.79 -1.71
CA ASP A 128 13.47 9.81 -2.49
C ASP A 128 13.15 8.43 -1.93
N TYR A 129 13.35 7.39 -2.74
CA TYR A 129 13.35 6.03 -2.20
C TYR A 129 14.37 5.95 -1.08
N THR A 130 13.87 5.75 0.13
CA THR A 130 14.66 5.55 1.32
C THR A 130 14.23 4.28 2.00
N GLN A 131 15.12 3.84 2.87
CA GLN A 131 14.99 2.62 3.61
C GLN A 131 14.51 2.82 5.05
N ASP A 132 14.44 4.06 5.49
CA ASP A 132 14.22 4.40 6.90
C ASP A 132 12.75 4.80 7.18
N GLU A 133 11.90 4.88 6.15
CA GLU A 133 10.49 5.24 6.28
C GLU A 133 9.61 4.63 5.17
N SER A 134 8.30 4.73 5.35
CA SER A 134 7.30 4.31 4.35
C SER A 134 7.23 5.32 3.22
N VAL A 135 7.59 4.88 2.01
CA VAL A 135 7.50 5.67 0.78
C VAL A 135 6.64 4.93 -0.24
N TYR A 136 5.79 5.68 -0.93
CA TYR A 136 4.87 5.15 -1.92
C TYR A 136 5.22 5.66 -3.29
N SER A 137 5.20 4.77 -4.27
CA SER A 137 5.47 5.15 -5.65
C SER A 137 4.27 5.91 -6.24
N VAL A 138 4.50 6.99 -6.99
CA VAL A 138 3.42 7.67 -7.73
C VAL A 138 2.58 6.73 -8.61
N PRO A 139 3.15 5.72 -9.31
CA PRO A 139 2.37 4.76 -10.08
C PRO A 139 1.34 3.97 -9.27
N LEU A 140 1.55 3.74 -7.97
CA LEU A 140 0.56 3.07 -7.12
C LEU A 140 -0.73 3.90 -7.04
N PHE A 141 -0.62 5.21 -6.78
CA PHE A 141 -1.78 6.08 -6.68
C PHE A 141 -2.51 6.23 -8.02
N GLU A 142 -1.75 6.34 -9.12
CA GLU A 142 -2.33 6.31 -10.48
C GLU A 142 -3.04 4.98 -10.77
N GLY A 143 -2.45 3.86 -10.32
CA GLY A 143 -3.04 2.53 -10.43
C GLY A 143 -4.38 2.44 -9.71
N ILE A 144 -4.42 2.87 -8.45
CA ILE A 144 -5.63 2.91 -7.62
C ILE A 144 -6.72 3.73 -8.30
N LYS A 145 -6.40 4.95 -8.78
CA LYS A 145 -7.36 5.81 -9.48
C LYS A 145 -7.91 5.15 -10.74
N LYS A 146 -7.08 4.46 -11.51
CA LYS A 146 -7.53 3.81 -12.74
C LYS A 146 -8.39 2.58 -12.49
N VAL A 147 -8.10 1.80 -11.46
CA VAL A 147 -8.86 0.59 -11.12
C VAL A 147 -10.19 0.93 -10.46
N HIS A 148 -10.19 1.85 -9.50
CA HIS A 148 -11.36 2.13 -8.65
C HIS A 148 -12.10 3.41 -9.03
N GLY A 149 -11.53 4.25 -9.89
CA GLY A 149 -12.16 5.46 -10.40
C GLY A 149 -12.11 6.61 -9.42
N ASN A 150 -13.26 7.20 -9.12
CA ASN A 150 -13.38 8.42 -8.33
C ASN A 150 -13.15 8.14 -6.84
N ILE A 151 -11.90 8.33 -6.39
CA ILE A 151 -11.52 8.28 -4.98
C ILE A 151 -11.73 9.64 -4.32
N ASN A 152 -12.31 9.65 -3.13
CA ASN A 152 -12.54 10.85 -2.33
C ASN A 152 -11.40 11.10 -1.33
N THR A 153 -11.07 10.07 -0.54
CA THR A 153 -10.22 10.22 0.65
C THR A 153 -9.28 9.03 0.78
N ILE A 154 -8.08 9.29 1.28
CA ILE A 154 -7.10 8.31 1.72
C ILE A 154 -7.01 8.38 3.24
N TYR A 155 -7.03 7.22 3.89
CA TYR A 155 -6.89 7.07 5.32
C TYR A 155 -5.64 6.25 5.62
N PHE A 156 -4.62 6.91 6.15
CA PHE A 156 -3.36 6.29 6.55
C PHE A 156 -3.43 5.85 8.01
N THR A 157 -2.72 4.77 8.35
CA THR A 157 -2.50 4.36 9.74
C THR A 157 -1.12 3.74 9.90
N ARG A 158 -0.57 3.84 11.12
CA ARG A 158 0.66 3.12 11.48
C ARG A 158 0.32 1.66 11.72
N ALA A 159 1.19 0.76 11.28
CA ALA A 159 0.98 -0.67 11.34
C ALA A 159 2.29 -1.41 11.55
N ILE A 160 2.17 -2.66 11.98
CA ILE A 160 3.26 -3.63 11.98
C ILE A 160 3.11 -4.51 10.73
N VAL A 161 4.04 -4.38 9.79
CA VAL A 161 3.90 -4.92 8.44
C VAL A 161 4.96 -5.99 8.18
N PRO A 162 4.60 -7.15 7.59
CA PRO A 162 5.56 -8.15 7.14
C PRO A 162 6.18 -7.73 5.80
N PHE A 163 7.50 -7.78 5.72
CA PHE A 163 8.27 -7.50 4.51
C PHE A 163 9.04 -8.73 4.08
N LYS A 164 9.07 -8.96 2.78
CA LYS A 164 9.75 -10.12 2.19
C LYS A 164 11.18 -9.75 1.80
N GLU A 165 12.13 -10.18 2.60
CA GLU A 165 13.55 -9.94 2.34
C GLU A 165 14.24 -11.20 1.79
N LYS A 166 15.50 -11.05 1.34
CA LYS A 166 16.28 -12.16 0.75
C LYS A 166 16.39 -13.38 1.67
N GLN A 167 16.32 -13.14 2.98
CA GLN A 167 16.55 -14.14 4.03
C GLN A 167 15.24 -14.68 4.65
N GLY A 168 14.08 -14.13 4.29
CA GLY A 168 12.79 -14.52 4.88
C GLY A 168 11.80 -13.36 5.02
N ILE A 169 10.83 -13.52 5.92
CA ILE A 169 9.86 -12.47 6.27
C ILE A 169 10.35 -11.74 7.52
N VAL A 170 10.44 -10.42 7.46
CA VAL A 170 10.80 -9.54 8.59
C VAL A 170 9.62 -8.63 8.92
N ILE A 171 9.37 -8.41 10.21
CA ILE A 171 8.25 -7.59 10.69
C ILE A 171 8.80 -6.24 11.16
N ARG A 172 8.24 -5.12 10.69
CA ARG A 172 8.63 -3.77 11.13
C ARG A 172 7.46 -2.79 11.11
N GLU A 173 7.63 -1.67 11.80
CA GLU A 173 6.69 -0.56 11.73
C GLU A 173 6.67 0.05 10.33
N GLY A 174 5.48 0.40 9.86
CA GLY A 174 5.27 1.07 8.59
C GLY A 174 3.93 1.80 8.57
N VAL A 175 3.64 2.44 7.45
CA VAL A 175 2.34 3.04 7.17
C VAL A 175 1.63 2.15 6.15
N ILE A 176 0.35 1.89 6.41
CA ILE A 176 -0.57 1.26 5.46
C ILE A 176 -1.75 2.18 5.29
N PHE A 177 -2.53 2.00 4.23
CA PHE A 177 -3.65 2.89 3.97
C PHE A 177 -4.85 2.18 3.38
N LYS A 178 -6.01 2.80 3.55
CA LYS A 178 -7.20 2.47 2.79
C LYS A 178 -7.67 3.70 2.04
N VAL A 179 -8.32 3.50 0.90
CA VAL A 179 -8.97 4.56 0.13
C VAL A 179 -10.48 4.40 0.18
N GLU A 180 -11.20 5.49 0.10
CA GLU A 180 -12.65 5.54 0.02
C GLU A 180 -13.09 6.13 -1.30
N ASP A 181 -13.89 5.39 -2.06
CA ASP A 181 -14.46 5.88 -3.31
C ASP A 181 -15.67 6.81 -3.10
N ALA A 182 -16.17 7.36 -4.21
CA ALA A 182 -17.35 8.22 -4.24
C ALA A 182 -18.63 7.57 -3.67
N PHE A 183 -18.66 6.25 -3.56
CA PHE A 183 -19.80 5.47 -3.06
C PHE A 183 -19.62 5.00 -1.61
N GLY A 184 -18.51 5.37 -0.95
CA GLY A 184 -18.19 4.97 0.41
C GLY A 184 -17.60 3.57 0.53
N LYS A 185 -17.17 2.95 -0.58
CA LYS A 185 -16.50 1.65 -0.56
C LYS A 185 -15.03 1.83 -0.21
N HIS A 186 -14.51 0.92 0.64
CA HIS A 186 -13.11 0.92 1.05
C HIS A 186 -12.29 -0.14 0.30
N PHE A 187 -11.07 0.25 -0.08
CA PHE A 187 -10.04 -0.63 -0.62
C PHE A 187 -8.75 -0.46 0.20
N TYR A 188 -8.05 -1.55 0.46
CA TYR A 188 -7.00 -1.61 1.49
C TYR A 188 -5.66 -1.98 0.86
N TYR A 189 -4.60 -1.28 1.29
CA TYR A 189 -3.29 -1.36 0.68
C TYR A 189 -2.20 -1.40 1.75
N ASP A 190 -1.14 -2.17 1.47
CA ASP A 190 0.10 -2.15 2.23
C ASP A 190 1.30 -1.63 1.42
N ILE A 191 2.49 -1.75 2.00
CA ILE A 191 3.79 -1.40 1.40
C ILE A 191 4.70 -2.61 1.22
N SER A 192 4.17 -3.83 1.32
CA SER A 192 4.97 -5.06 1.34
C SER A 192 5.68 -5.31 0.01
N ASP A 193 5.06 -4.87 -1.09
CA ASP A 193 5.56 -5.04 -2.45
C ASP A 193 6.14 -3.78 -3.10
N ASP A 194 5.94 -2.59 -2.53
CA ASP A 194 6.60 -1.36 -2.96
C ASP A 194 8.06 -1.44 -2.51
N PRO A 195 9.02 -0.83 -3.23
CA PRO A 195 10.39 -0.80 -2.75
C PRO A 195 10.41 0.03 -1.45
N ALA A 196 10.47 -0.69 -0.35
CA ALA A 196 10.87 -0.25 0.98
C ALA A 196 11.78 -1.37 1.51
N LYS A 197 13.04 -1.07 1.80
CA LYS A 197 13.89 -1.98 2.61
C LYS A 197 14.30 -1.22 3.86
N LYS A 198 14.50 -1.76 5.05
CA LYS A 198 15.81 -2.16 5.60
C LYS A 198 15.60 -3.32 6.57
N ASP A 199 16.35 -4.39 6.40
CA ASP A 199 17.29 -4.89 7.40
C ASP A 199 18.27 -3.85 8.00
N LYS A 200 18.35 -3.77 9.33
CA LYS A 200 19.66 -3.73 10.00
C LYS A 200 19.99 -5.13 10.49
#